data_AF-A0A9X8CRD7-F1
#
_entry.id   AF-A0A9X8CRD7-F1
#
_cell.length_a   1.000
_cell.length_b   1.000
_cell.length_c   1.000
_cell.angle_alpha   90.00
_cell.angle_beta   90.00
_cell.angle_gamma   90.00
#
_symmetry.space_group_name_H-M   'P 1'
#
loop_
_entity.id
_entity.type
_entity.pdbx_description
1 polymer ?
#
loop_
_entity_poly.entity_id
_entity_poly.type
_entity_poly.pdbx_seq_one_letter_code
_entity_poly.pdbx_strand_id
1 'polypeptide(L)'
;MQFHGDDKNGSWLGSSVRTPLLLHACCGPCSIEPVELLRREGFEPTICWTNPNIQPKEEHDRRLATLRAWAADVAHVNVIVAGDNRAAWEAGVAPHGFDRAARCCACYALRLAEACRAARELGFTYISTTLAVSPYQLFETCGDVLAKTAAAYGLTPVWRDFRPYYPEATRTSRDLGMYRQNYCGCRFSAAEAAVERHEARDRRKAEREAAHAAASAAVAR
;
A
#
# COMPACT_ATOMS: atom_id res chain seq x y z
N MET A 1 51.96 -30.79 -26.91
CA MET A 1 51.39 -31.17 -25.59
C MET A 1 49.99 -30.57 -25.52
N GLN A 2 48.97 -31.41 -25.71
CA GLN A 2 47.58 -31.07 -25.42
C GLN A 2 47.36 -31.16 -23.91
N PHE A 3 46.72 -30.16 -23.33
CA PHE A 3 46.06 -30.30 -22.02
C PHE A 3 44.58 -29.99 -22.22
N HIS A 4 43.79 -31.07 -22.30
CA HIS A 4 42.38 -31.09 -21.91
C HIS A 4 42.32 -31.39 -20.42
N GLY A 5 41.37 -30.78 -19.72
CA GLY A 5 41.12 -31.04 -18.31
C GLY A 5 40.11 -30.04 -17.76
N ASP A 6 38.84 -30.38 -17.95
CA ASP A 6 37.67 -29.68 -17.43
C ASP A 6 37.64 -29.69 -15.89
N ASP A 7 37.66 -28.51 -15.26
CA ASP A 7 37.19 -28.33 -13.89
C ASP A 7 35.84 -27.58 -13.91
N LYS A 8 34.80 -28.29 -14.38
CA LYS A 8 33.41 -27.94 -14.08
C LYS A 8 33.04 -28.55 -12.74
N ASN A 9 33.14 -27.76 -11.66
CA ASN A 9 32.36 -27.96 -10.44
C ASN A 9 32.33 -26.68 -9.61
N GLY A 10 31.71 -25.64 -10.16
CA GLY A 10 31.23 -24.50 -9.37
C GLY A 10 29.86 -24.82 -8.80
N SER A 11 29.81 -25.26 -7.54
CA SER A 11 28.55 -25.41 -6.80
C SER A 11 27.91 -24.03 -6.57
N TRP A 12 26.86 -23.70 -7.32
CA TRP A 12 26.08 -22.47 -7.13
C TRP A 12 24.94 -22.68 -6.11
N LEU A 13 25.29 -23.10 -4.89
CA LEU A 13 24.36 -23.13 -3.76
C LEU A 13 24.83 -22.13 -2.70
N GLY A 14 24.90 -20.86 -3.08
CA GLY A 14 24.92 -19.75 -2.13
C GLY A 14 23.49 -19.30 -1.89
N SER A 15 22.88 -19.68 -0.76
CA SER A 15 21.68 -19.01 -0.30
C SER A 15 22.04 -17.54 -0.07
N SER A 16 21.68 -16.64 -0.99
CA SER A 16 21.87 -15.21 -0.72
C SER A 16 21.02 -14.87 0.49
N VAL A 17 21.66 -14.65 1.64
CA VAL A 17 20.96 -14.22 2.85
C VAL A 17 20.34 -12.87 2.54
N ARG A 18 19.01 -12.83 2.45
CA ARG A 18 18.25 -11.60 2.22
C ARG A 18 18.19 -10.80 3.51
N THR A 19 18.25 -9.48 3.40
CA THR A 19 18.20 -8.57 4.54
C THR A 19 16.76 -8.48 5.09
N PRO A 20 16.49 -8.83 6.36
CA PRO A 20 15.15 -8.71 6.93
C PRO A 20 14.66 -7.27 6.94
N LEU A 21 13.42 -7.07 6.53
CA LEU A 21 12.77 -5.75 6.48
C LEU A 21 11.33 -5.85 6.96
N LEU A 22 10.90 -4.95 7.85
CA LEU A 22 9.48 -4.84 8.17
C LEU A 22 8.77 -3.96 7.14
N LEU A 23 7.70 -4.46 6.52
CA LEU A 23 6.91 -3.73 5.53
C LEU A 23 5.52 -3.42 6.11
N HIS A 24 5.24 -2.18 6.47
CA HIS A 24 3.87 -1.78 6.81
C HIS A 24 2.95 -1.94 5.59
N ALA A 25 1.83 -2.64 5.73
CA ALA A 25 0.85 -2.84 4.67
C ALA A 25 -0.52 -2.23 4.98
N CYS A 26 -1.06 -1.48 4.03
CA CYS A 26 -2.40 -0.89 4.11
C CYS A 26 -3.49 -1.74 3.46
N CYS A 27 -3.11 -2.64 2.53
CA CYS A 27 -4.03 -3.51 1.81
C CYS A 27 -3.27 -4.64 1.08
N GLY A 28 -3.95 -5.73 0.74
CA GLY A 28 -3.40 -6.82 -0.10
C GLY A 28 -2.90 -6.32 -1.46
N PRO A 29 -3.75 -5.71 -2.31
CA PRO A 29 -3.32 -5.24 -3.64
C PRO A 29 -2.13 -4.27 -3.64
N CYS A 30 -1.99 -3.49 -2.57
CA CYS A 30 -0.94 -2.50 -2.38
C CYS A 30 0.41 -3.16 -2.09
N SER A 31 0.41 -4.42 -1.65
CA SER A 31 1.60 -5.16 -1.23
C SER A 31 2.26 -5.92 -2.38
N ILE A 32 1.56 -6.11 -3.51
CA ILE A 32 2.01 -6.92 -4.65
C ILE A 32 3.39 -6.45 -5.14
N GLU A 33 3.48 -5.23 -5.65
CA GLU A 33 4.72 -4.71 -6.24
C GLU A 33 5.78 -4.43 -5.18
N PRO A 34 5.48 -3.81 -4.02
CA PRO A 34 6.50 -3.58 -3.00
C PRO A 34 7.20 -4.85 -2.52
N VAL A 35 6.46 -5.96 -2.31
CA VAL A 35 7.08 -7.21 -1.85
C VAL A 35 8.04 -7.76 -2.90
N GLU A 36 7.61 -7.82 -4.16
CA GLU A 36 8.44 -8.34 -5.26
C GLU A 36 9.68 -7.46 -5.51
N LEU A 37 9.50 -6.14 -5.58
CA LEU A 37 10.59 -5.21 -5.86
C LEU A 37 11.62 -5.16 -4.72
N LEU A 38 11.17 -5.14 -3.46
CA LEU A 38 12.09 -5.20 -2.31
C LEU A 38 12.86 -6.52 -2.28
N ARG A 39 12.23 -7.64 -2.65
CA ARG A 39 12.93 -8.90 -2.83
C ARG A 39 13.98 -8.82 -3.94
N ARG A 40 13.69 -8.20 -5.08
CA ARG A 40 14.70 -8.02 -6.15
C ARG A 40 15.89 -7.17 -5.69
N GLU A 41 15.69 -6.24 -4.76
CA GLU A 41 16.74 -5.44 -4.14
C GLU A 41 17.54 -6.17 -3.03
N GLY A 42 17.20 -7.43 -2.72
CA GLY A 42 17.91 -8.24 -1.73
C GLY A 42 17.33 -8.19 -0.31
N PHE A 43 16.15 -7.58 -0.11
CA PHE A 43 15.43 -7.65 1.15
C PHE A 43 14.57 -8.92 1.26
N GLU A 44 14.17 -9.27 2.48
CA GLU A 44 13.09 -10.21 2.77
C GLU A 44 12.03 -9.50 3.63
N PRO A 45 10.92 -9.02 3.02
CA PRO A 45 9.85 -8.37 3.74
C PRO A 45 9.13 -9.29 4.72
N THR A 46 8.83 -8.80 5.91
CA THR A 46 7.76 -9.29 6.78
C THR A 46 6.69 -8.23 6.86
N ILE A 47 5.46 -8.57 6.49
CA ILE A 47 4.36 -7.63 6.45
C ILE A 47 3.85 -7.33 7.86
N CYS A 48 3.74 -6.05 8.19
CA CYS A 48 3.08 -5.57 9.39
C CYS A 48 1.76 -4.89 9.06
N TRP A 49 0.68 -5.44 9.60
CA TRP A 49 -0.66 -4.88 9.50
C TRP A 49 -0.98 -4.05 10.75
N THR A 50 -1.09 -2.72 10.59
CA THR A 50 -1.62 -1.79 11.59
C THR A 50 -2.36 -0.65 10.88
N ASN A 51 -3.67 -0.59 11.06
CA ASN A 51 -4.51 0.28 10.25
C ASN A 51 -5.74 0.81 11.02
N PRO A 52 -5.54 1.60 12.10
CA PRO A 52 -6.63 2.11 12.94
C PRO A 52 -7.54 3.08 12.20
N ASN A 53 -7.12 3.54 11.03
CA ASN A 53 -7.89 4.41 10.16
C ASN A 53 -8.99 3.68 9.38
N ILE A 54 -8.94 2.34 9.24
CA ILE A 54 -9.87 1.63 8.35
C ILE A 54 -11.22 1.45 9.04
N GLN A 55 -12.23 2.08 8.44
CA GLN A 55 -13.60 2.14 8.93
C GLN A 55 -14.58 1.89 7.77
N PRO A 56 -15.66 1.15 8.01
CA PRO A 56 -16.01 0.49 9.27
C PRO A 56 -15.17 -0.77 9.53
N LYS A 57 -15.42 -1.48 10.63
CA LYS A 57 -14.64 -2.67 11.02
C LYS A 57 -14.69 -3.77 9.95
N GLU A 58 -15.80 -3.90 9.26
CA GLU A 58 -16.00 -4.90 8.20
C GLU A 58 -15.05 -4.67 7.03
N GLU A 59 -14.76 -3.41 6.69
CA GLU A 59 -13.76 -3.08 5.67
C GLU A 59 -12.35 -3.47 6.12
N HIS A 60 -12.02 -3.21 7.38
CA HIS A 60 -10.74 -3.60 7.96
C HIS A 60 -10.55 -5.11 7.86
N ASP A 61 -11.55 -5.87 8.33
CA ASP A 61 -11.48 -7.32 8.38
C ASP A 61 -11.41 -7.93 6.97
N ARG A 62 -12.18 -7.39 6.01
CA ARG A 62 -12.12 -7.80 4.61
C ARG A 62 -10.75 -7.54 3.98
N ARG A 63 -10.14 -6.37 4.21
CA ARG A 63 -8.81 -6.06 3.68
C ARG A 63 -7.72 -6.94 4.32
N LEU A 64 -7.79 -7.19 5.62
CA LEU A 64 -6.86 -8.07 6.31
C LEU A 64 -6.99 -9.52 5.81
N ALA A 65 -8.21 -10.02 5.65
CA ALA A 65 -8.44 -11.36 5.11
C ALA A 65 -7.87 -11.50 3.69
N THR A 66 -8.10 -10.50 2.84
CA THR A 66 -7.56 -10.46 1.46
C THR A 66 -6.03 -10.45 1.44
N LEU A 67 -5.42 -9.63 2.32
CA LEU A 67 -3.96 -9.58 2.46
C LEU A 67 -3.41 -10.94 2.92
N ARG A 68 -4.01 -11.56 3.94
CA ARG A 68 -3.56 -12.85 4.48
C ARG A 68 -3.65 -13.97 3.45
N ALA A 69 -4.76 -14.06 2.72
CA ALA A 69 -4.92 -15.06 1.66
C ALA A 69 -3.83 -14.90 0.59
N TRP A 70 -3.66 -13.68 0.05
CA TRP A 70 -2.60 -13.41 -0.92
C TRP A 70 -1.19 -13.69 -0.37
N ALA A 71 -0.92 -13.30 0.86
CA ALA A 71 0.38 -13.49 1.49
C ALA A 71 0.72 -14.98 1.69
N ALA A 72 -0.26 -15.81 2.04
CA ALA A 72 -0.08 -17.25 2.25
C ALA A 72 -0.02 -18.02 0.91
N ASP A 73 -1.00 -17.79 0.04
CA ASP A 73 -1.27 -18.64 -1.11
C ASP A 73 -0.44 -18.26 -2.35
N VAL A 74 -0.01 -16.98 -2.44
CA VAL A 74 0.64 -16.44 -3.64
C VAL A 74 2.04 -15.93 -3.33
N ALA A 75 2.18 -15.00 -2.38
CA ALA A 75 3.44 -14.30 -2.15
C ALA A 75 4.39 -15.03 -1.21
N HIS A 76 3.89 -16.01 -0.44
CA HIS A 76 4.62 -16.72 0.60
C HIS A 76 5.44 -15.75 1.48
N VAL A 77 4.74 -14.81 2.11
CA VAL A 77 5.32 -13.76 2.95
C VAL A 77 4.63 -13.74 4.32
N ASN A 78 5.42 -13.59 5.39
CA ASN A 78 4.89 -13.56 6.74
C ASN A 78 4.06 -12.29 6.98
N VAL A 79 2.93 -12.45 7.68
CA VAL A 79 2.06 -11.33 8.09
C VAL A 79 1.93 -11.32 9.59
N ILE A 80 2.34 -10.22 10.22
CA ILE A 80 2.09 -9.91 11.62
C ILE A 80 0.96 -8.88 11.72
N VAL A 81 0.17 -8.96 12.79
CA VAL A 81 -0.84 -7.95 13.14
C VAL A 81 -0.36 -7.23 14.38
N ALA A 82 -0.06 -5.95 14.24
CA ALA A 82 0.37 -5.09 15.34
C ALA A 82 -0.84 -4.37 15.97
N GLY A 83 -0.58 -3.43 16.88
CA GLY A 83 -1.60 -2.66 17.57
C GLY A 83 -2.49 -1.88 16.60
N ASP A 84 -3.78 -1.81 16.90
CA ASP A 84 -4.80 -1.13 16.09
C ASP A 84 -5.53 -0.07 16.94
N ASN A 85 -4.79 0.95 17.41
CA ASN A 85 -5.32 1.93 18.36
C ASN A 85 -6.29 2.93 17.70
N ARG A 86 -7.53 2.49 17.50
CA ARG A 86 -8.62 3.28 16.90
C ARG A 86 -9.00 4.49 17.75
N ALA A 87 -8.95 4.37 19.08
CA ALA A 87 -9.24 5.49 19.98
C ALA A 87 -8.23 6.63 19.80
N ALA A 88 -6.94 6.32 19.65
CA ALA A 88 -5.92 7.33 19.34
C ALA A 88 -6.15 7.96 17.96
N TRP A 89 -6.62 7.19 16.97
CA TRP A 89 -6.97 7.73 15.66
C TRP A 89 -8.16 8.71 15.75
N GLU A 90 -9.21 8.35 16.50
CA GLU A 90 -10.35 9.25 16.74
C GLU A 90 -9.95 10.53 17.48
N ALA A 91 -9.06 10.44 18.46
CA ALA A 91 -8.63 11.60 19.23
C ALA A 91 -7.64 12.50 18.48
N GLY A 92 -6.70 11.92 17.72
CA GLY A 92 -5.56 12.64 17.15
C GLY A 92 -5.60 12.86 15.63
N VAL A 93 -6.42 12.12 14.88
CA VAL A 93 -6.47 12.20 13.41
C VAL A 93 -7.81 12.71 12.93
N ALA A 94 -8.91 12.19 13.47
CA ALA A 94 -10.25 12.56 13.05
C ALA A 94 -10.59 14.06 13.15
N PRO A 95 -10.09 14.83 14.15
CA PRO A 95 -10.42 16.26 14.27
C PRO A 95 -9.97 17.11 13.08
N HIS A 96 -8.99 16.65 12.30
CA HIS A 96 -8.59 17.32 11.06
C HIS A 96 -9.65 17.24 9.95
N GLY A 97 -10.65 16.36 10.07
CA GLY A 97 -11.81 16.34 9.20
C GLY A 97 -11.46 16.18 7.73
N PHE A 98 -11.89 17.14 6.90
CA PHE A 98 -11.62 17.17 5.46
C PHE A 98 -10.33 17.93 5.08
N ASP A 99 -9.54 18.41 6.05
CA ASP A 99 -8.17 18.85 5.79
C ASP A 99 -7.31 17.61 5.49
N ARG A 100 -7.26 17.23 4.21
CA ARG A 100 -6.56 16.03 3.75
C ARG A 100 -5.08 16.06 4.09
N ALA A 101 -4.42 17.22 4.02
CA ALA A 101 -2.99 17.32 4.28
C ALA A 101 -2.70 17.05 5.75
N ALA A 102 -3.37 17.77 6.66
CA ALA A 102 -3.19 17.60 8.09
C ALA A 102 -3.63 16.20 8.56
N ARG A 103 -4.80 15.74 8.12
CA ARG A 103 -5.35 14.41 8.43
C ARG A 103 -4.42 13.29 8.00
N CYS A 104 -3.96 13.30 6.75
CA CYS A 104 -3.11 12.22 6.24
C CYS A 104 -1.74 12.21 6.92
N CYS A 105 -1.15 13.39 7.19
CA CYS A 105 0.08 13.50 7.95
C CYS A 105 -0.04 12.84 9.34
N ALA A 106 -1.07 13.20 10.11
CA ALA A 106 -1.35 12.61 11.43
C ALA A 106 -1.64 11.10 11.35
N CYS A 107 -2.39 10.67 10.33
CA CYS A 107 -2.71 9.26 10.09
C CYS A 107 -1.46 8.42 9.81
N TYR A 108 -0.57 8.91 8.93
CA TYR A 108 0.68 8.24 8.64
C TYR A 108 1.57 8.16 9.87
N ALA A 109 1.65 9.23 10.65
CA ALA A 109 2.48 9.26 11.85
C ALA A 109 2.04 8.18 12.85
N LEU A 110 0.73 8.07 13.12
CA LEU A 110 0.21 7.06 14.03
C LEU A 110 0.51 5.63 13.55
N ARG A 111 0.25 5.35 12.26
CA ARG A 111 0.41 4.01 11.67
C ARG A 111 1.87 3.59 11.57
N LEU A 112 2.73 4.49 11.11
CA LEU A 112 4.15 4.22 10.92
C LEU A 112 4.89 4.18 12.27
N ALA A 113 4.47 4.94 13.27
CA ALA A 113 5.01 4.80 14.63
C ALA A 113 4.74 3.41 15.21
N GLU A 114 3.52 2.88 15.05
CA GLU A 114 3.19 1.53 15.51
C GLU A 114 3.96 0.45 14.72
N ALA A 115 4.12 0.62 13.41
CA ALA A 115 4.96 -0.28 12.61
C ALA A 115 6.44 -0.20 13.03
N CYS A 116 6.98 0.99 13.32
CA CYS A 116 8.34 1.16 13.83
C CYS A 116 8.53 0.52 15.21
N ARG A 117 7.54 0.67 16.11
CA ARG A 117 7.54 0.02 17.42
C ARG A 117 7.63 -1.50 17.27
N ALA A 118 6.75 -2.08 16.44
CA ALA A 118 6.77 -3.52 16.15
C ALA A 118 8.08 -3.97 15.50
N ALA A 119 8.64 -3.21 14.56
CA ALA A 119 9.91 -3.50 13.92
C ALA A 119 11.04 -3.63 14.95
N ARG A 120 11.14 -2.64 15.85
CA ARG A 120 12.16 -2.61 16.90
C ARG A 120 12.01 -3.77 17.88
N GLU A 121 10.78 -4.06 18.32
CA GLU A 121 10.51 -5.16 19.27
C GLU A 121 10.84 -6.54 18.68
N LEU A 122 10.68 -6.70 17.36
CA LEU A 122 10.98 -7.93 16.64
C LEU A 122 12.42 -7.99 16.10
N GLY A 123 13.25 -7.00 16.40
CA GLY A 123 14.67 -6.98 16.03
C GLY A 123 14.97 -6.62 14.57
N PHE A 124 14.03 -6.02 13.84
CA PHE A 124 14.30 -5.49 12.50
C PHE A 124 15.15 -4.21 12.58
N THR A 125 16.02 -4.02 11.60
CA THR A 125 16.81 -2.80 11.42
C THR A 125 16.34 -1.94 10.25
N TYR A 126 15.55 -2.49 9.33
CA TYR A 126 14.99 -1.81 8.16
C TYR A 126 13.46 -1.80 8.18
N ILE A 127 12.88 -0.69 7.73
CA ILE A 127 11.42 -0.54 7.61
C ILE A 127 11.03 0.13 6.29
N SER A 128 9.93 -0.33 5.69
CA SER A 128 9.29 0.31 4.54
C SER A 128 7.76 0.31 4.69
N THR A 129 7.05 0.82 3.68
CA THR A 129 5.59 0.90 3.69
C THR A 129 5.00 0.78 2.28
N THR A 130 3.88 0.08 2.17
CA THR A 130 3.10 -0.02 0.93
C THR A 130 2.34 1.28 0.60
N LEU A 131 2.32 2.27 1.50
CA LEU A 131 1.70 3.57 1.23
C LEU A 131 2.35 4.30 0.05
N ALA A 132 3.58 3.92 -0.30
CA ALA A 132 4.34 4.44 -1.44
C ALA A 132 3.87 3.94 -2.82
N VAL A 133 2.95 2.97 -2.90
CA VAL A 133 2.50 2.40 -4.19
C VAL A 133 1.36 3.17 -4.84
N SER A 134 0.48 3.80 -4.05
CA SER A 134 -0.76 4.36 -4.58
C SER A 134 -0.54 5.82 -4.99
N PRO A 135 -0.91 6.22 -6.22
CA PRO A 135 -0.82 7.61 -6.67
C PRO A 135 -1.76 8.55 -5.92
N TYR A 136 -2.72 8.00 -5.15
CA TYR A 136 -3.68 8.76 -4.35
C TYR A 136 -3.19 9.07 -2.93
N GLN A 137 -2.02 8.57 -2.53
CA GLN A 137 -1.40 8.91 -1.24
C GLN A 137 -0.57 10.19 -1.37
N LEU A 138 -0.35 10.88 -0.25
CA LEU A 138 0.58 12.02 -0.21
C LEU A 138 2.01 11.47 -0.10
N PHE A 139 2.60 11.14 -1.24
CA PHE A 139 3.87 10.42 -1.34
C PHE A 139 4.99 11.11 -0.53
N GLU A 140 5.30 12.36 -0.82
CA GLU A 140 6.37 13.11 -0.13
C GLU A 140 6.11 13.19 1.39
N THR A 141 4.88 13.56 1.78
CA THR A 141 4.48 13.61 3.19
C THR A 141 4.65 12.27 3.90
N CYS A 142 4.30 11.17 3.23
CA CYS A 142 4.46 9.83 3.78
C CYS A 142 5.95 9.45 3.93
N GLY A 143 6.78 9.84 2.97
CA GLY A 143 8.24 9.65 3.03
C GLY A 143 8.87 10.40 4.19
N ASP A 144 8.52 11.68 4.36
CA ASP A 144 8.99 12.51 5.48
C ASP A 144 8.58 11.92 6.84
N VAL A 145 7.34 11.46 6.96
CA VAL A 145 6.84 10.84 8.19
C VAL A 145 7.57 9.51 8.46
N LEU A 146 7.77 8.67 7.43
CA LEU A 146 8.52 7.42 7.58
C LEU A 146 9.95 7.70 8.04
N ALA A 147 10.64 8.66 7.43
CA ALA A 147 12.01 8.99 7.77
C ALA A 147 12.14 9.44 9.24
N LYS A 148 11.26 10.36 9.67
CA LYS A 148 11.24 10.86 11.06
C LYS A 148 10.89 9.77 12.07
N THR A 149 9.87 8.96 11.78
CA THR A 149 9.44 7.88 12.69
C THR A 149 10.48 6.76 12.76
N ALA A 150 11.05 6.31 11.64
CA ALA A 150 12.10 5.31 11.63
C ALA A 150 13.32 5.76 12.45
N ALA A 151 13.78 7.00 12.26
CA ALA A 151 14.90 7.55 13.03
C ALA A 151 14.65 7.55 14.54
N ALA A 152 13.44 7.92 14.99
CA ALA A 152 13.07 7.91 16.40
C ALA A 152 13.09 6.51 17.06
N TYR A 153 12.99 5.44 16.25
CA TYR A 153 13.07 4.05 16.71
C TYR A 153 14.42 3.39 16.41
N GLY A 154 15.39 4.13 15.85
CA GLY A 154 16.70 3.58 15.47
C GLY A 154 16.65 2.63 14.26
N LEU A 155 15.67 2.82 13.38
CA LEU A 155 15.47 2.03 12.16
C LEU A 155 15.97 2.77 10.93
N THR A 156 16.40 2.03 9.92
CA THR A 156 16.74 2.56 8.60
C THR A 156 15.51 2.53 7.68
N PRO A 157 14.96 3.69 7.26
CA PRO A 157 13.84 3.72 6.34
C PRO A 157 14.28 3.33 4.92
N VAL A 158 13.56 2.42 4.29
CA VAL A 158 13.70 2.05 2.87
C VAL A 158 12.53 2.67 2.11
N TRP A 159 12.71 3.92 1.68
CA TRP A 159 11.73 4.65 0.87
C TRP A 159 11.97 4.38 -0.62
N ARG A 160 10.92 4.00 -1.34
CA ARG A 160 10.96 3.67 -2.77
C ARG A 160 9.70 4.20 -3.45
N ASP A 161 9.84 4.69 -4.67
CA ASP A 161 8.67 5.06 -5.48
C ASP A 161 8.13 3.84 -6.22
N PHE A 162 7.04 3.28 -5.70
CA PHE A 162 6.35 2.14 -6.32
C PHE A 162 5.18 2.57 -7.22
N ARG A 163 4.87 3.88 -7.32
CA ARG A 163 3.75 4.39 -8.12
C ARG A 163 3.81 4.00 -9.59
N PRO A 164 4.98 3.93 -10.26
CA PRO A 164 5.06 3.46 -11.65
C PRO A 164 4.49 2.06 -11.87
N TYR A 165 4.49 1.21 -10.83
CA TYR A 165 4.02 -0.17 -10.88
C TYR A 165 2.56 -0.32 -10.42
N TYR A 166 1.89 0.78 -10.02
CA TYR A 166 0.48 0.75 -9.62
C TYR A 166 -0.48 0.17 -10.69
N PRO A 167 -0.32 0.44 -12.00
CA PRO A 167 -1.13 -0.19 -13.04
C PRO A 167 -0.94 -1.71 -13.10
N GLU A 168 0.27 -2.20 -12.86
CA GLU A 168 0.62 -3.63 -12.82
C GLU A 168 -0.04 -4.29 -11.60
N ALA A 169 0.15 -3.73 -10.42
CA ALA A 169 -0.52 -4.17 -9.18
C ALA A 169 -2.06 -4.25 -9.36
N THR A 170 -2.62 -3.28 -10.09
CA THR A 170 -4.04 -3.19 -10.43
C THR A 170 -4.52 -4.29 -11.37
N ARG A 171 -3.68 -4.76 -12.30
CA ARG A 171 -4.00 -5.89 -13.18
C ARG A 171 -3.87 -7.20 -12.42
N THR A 172 -2.72 -7.43 -11.78
CA THR A 172 -2.45 -8.64 -10.99
C THR A 172 -3.50 -8.87 -9.91
N SER A 173 -3.92 -7.83 -9.19
CA SER A 173 -4.99 -7.97 -8.18
C SER A 173 -6.36 -8.34 -8.77
N ARG A 174 -6.67 -7.98 -10.03
CA ARG A 174 -7.90 -8.43 -10.72
C ARG A 174 -7.78 -9.89 -11.12
N ASP A 175 -6.64 -10.26 -11.69
CA ASP A 175 -6.39 -11.62 -12.18
C ASP A 175 -6.43 -12.63 -11.02
N LEU A 176 -5.96 -12.20 -9.84
CA LEU A 176 -6.03 -12.96 -8.59
C LEU A 176 -7.39 -12.89 -7.88
N GLY A 177 -8.38 -12.16 -8.42
CA GLY A 177 -9.71 -12.02 -7.81
C GLY A 177 -9.71 -11.32 -6.43
N MET A 178 -8.68 -10.52 -6.13
CA MET A 178 -8.54 -9.88 -4.82
C MET A 178 -9.63 -8.84 -4.60
N TYR A 179 -10.09 -8.70 -3.36
CA TYR A 179 -10.92 -7.55 -2.99
C TYR A 179 -10.14 -6.24 -3.21
N ARG A 180 -10.80 -5.27 -3.84
CA ARG A 180 -10.24 -3.97 -4.14
C ARG A 180 -11.13 -2.86 -3.60
N GLN A 181 -10.57 -2.12 -2.67
CA GLN A 181 -11.12 -0.89 -2.16
C GLN A 181 -11.01 0.26 -3.17
N ASN A 182 -11.92 1.23 -3.06
CA ASN A 182 -11.96 2.44 -3.87
C ASN A 182 -11.72 3.74 -3.05
N TYR A 183 -11.13 3.61 -1.86
CA TYR A 183 -10.78 4.71 -0.95
C TYR A 183 -9.67 4.27 0.02
N CYS A 184 -9.03 5.22 0.69
CA CYS A 184 -7.87 4.95 1.56
C CYS A 184 -8.21 4.06 2.77
N GLY A 185 -9.45 4.12 3.27
CA GLY A 185 -9.94 3.33 4.39
C GLY A 185 -10.60 4.15 5.48
N CYS A 186 -10.26 5.44 5.63
CA CYS A 186 -10.93 6.30 6.61
C CYS A 186 -12.26 6.84 6.09
N ARG A 187 -13.18 7.16 7.03
CA ARG A 187 -14.51 7.69 6.72
C ARG A 187 -14.49 8.97 5.89
N PHE A 188 -13.47 9.83 6.07
CA PHE A 188 -13.33 11.05 5.28
C PHE A 188 -13.01 10.74 3.81
N SER A 189 -12.05 9.84 3.56
CA SER A 189 -11.74 9.38 2.20
C SER A 189 -12.90 8.61 1.57
N ALA A 190 -13.71 7.90 2.36
CA ALA A 190 -14.93 7.27 1.87
C ALA A 190 -15.97 8.30 1.41
N ALA A 191 -16.17 9.36 2.18
CA ALA A 191 -17.07 10.47 1.85
C ALA A 191 -16.58 11.25 0.62
N GLU A 192 -15.30 11.63 0.59
CA GLU A 192 -14.65 12.27 -0.57
C GLU A 192 -14.88 11.44 -1.85
N ALA A 193 -14.57 10.14 -1.79
CA ALA A 193 -14.75 9.26 -2.94
C ALA A 193 -16.23 9.06 -3.34
N ALA A 194 -17.17 9.17 -2.39
CA ALA A 194 -18.59 9.10 -2.70
C ALA A 194 -19.08 10.34 -3.47
N VAL A 195 -18.63 11.53 -3.05
CA VAL A 195 -18.92 12.81 -3.72
C VAL A 195 -18.34 12.81 -5.13
N GLU A 196 -17.05 12.50 -5.29
CA GLU A 196 -16.38 12.44 -6.61
C GLU A 196 -17.10 11.49 -7.57
N ARG A 197 -17.55 10.33 -7.08
CA ARG A 197 -18.31 9.38 -7.90
C ARG A 197 -19.67 9.92 -8.31
N HIS A 198 -20.34 10.70 -7.46
CA HIS A 198 -21.62 11.31 -7.80
C HIS A 198 -21.45 12.37 -8.88
N GLU A 199 -20.52 13.29 -8.70
CA GLU A 199 -20.19 14.33 -9.67
C GLU A 199 -19.77 13.75 -11.02
N ALA A 200 -18.98 12.67 -11.01
CA ALA A 200 -18.59 11.98 -12.24
C ALA A 200 -19.78 11.32 -12.96
N ARG A 201 -20.79 10.82 -12.22
CA ARG A 201 -22.01 10.29 -12.84
C ARG A 201 -22.83 11.42 -13.47
N ASP A 202 -22.99 12.53 -12.76
CA ASP A 202 -23.79 13.67 -13.23
C ASP A 202 -23.16 14.30 -14.48
N ARG A 203 -21.84 14.48 -14.48
CA ARG A 203 -21.09 14.94 -15.66
C ARG A 203 -21.25 14.00 -16.86
N ARG A 204 -21.12 12.68 -16.67
CA ARG A 204 -21.32 11.70 -17.75
C ARG A 204 -22.76 11.70 -18.28
N LYS A 205 -23.73 11.94 -17.41
CA LYS A 205 -25.14 12.06 -17.82
C LYS A 205 -25.34 13.31 -18.67
N ALA A 206 -24.85 14.46 -18.22
CA ALA A 206 -24.91 15.72 -18.97
C ALA A 206 -24.20 15.62 -20.33
N GLU A 207 -23.02 15.00 -20.40
CA GLU A 207 -22.29 14.76 -21.65
C GLU A 207 -23.10 13.89 -22.63
N ARG A 208 -23.78 12.84 -22.14
CA ARG A 208 -24.64 11.98 -22.97
C ARG A 208 -25.87 12.72 -23.48
N GLU A 209 -26.52 13.50 -22.63
CA GLU A 209 -27.69 14.31 -22.98
C GLU A 209 -27.31 15.37 -24.02
N ALA A 210 -26.18 16.05 -23.85
CA ALA A 210 -25.66 17.01 -24.82
C ALA A 210 -25.30 16.35 -26.16
N ALA A 211 -24.64 15.19 -26.14
CA ALA A 211 -24.31 14.44 -27.36
C ALA A 211 -25.58 13.97 -28.10
N HIS A 212 -26.59 13.52 -27.37
CA HIS A 212 -27.88 13.14 -27.95
C HIS A 212 -28.59 14.33 -28.58
N ALA A 213 -28.68 15.46 -27.87
CA ALA A 213 -29.29 16.68 -28.40
C ALA A 213 -28.58 17.19 -29.66
N ALA A 214 -27.24 17.16 -29.69
CA ALA A 214 -26.45 17.56 -30.85
C ALA A 214 -26.69 16.62 -32.06
N ALA A 215 -26.75 15.30 -31.83
CA ALA A 215 -27.04 14.32 -32.87
C ALA A 215 -28.46 14.50 -33.44
N SER A 216 -29.47 14.71 -32.58
CA SER A 216 -30.86 14.96 -33.01
C SER A 216 -30.98 16.25 -33.82
N ALA A 217 -30.29 17.32 -33.44
CA ALA A 217 -30.29 18.58 -34.18
C ALA A 217 -29.59 18.48 -35.56
N ALA A 218 -28.60 17.59 -35.70
CA ALA A 218 -27.93 17.34 -36.97
C ALA A 218 -28.78 16.52 -37.96
N VAL A 219 -29.63 15.61 -37.46
CA VAL A 219 -30.56 14.82 -38.29
C VAL A 219 -31.76 15.64 -38.77
N ALA A 220 -32.12 16.71 -38.04
CA ALA A 220 -33.24 17.58 -38.39
C ALA A 220 -32.90 18.69 -39.41
N ARG A 221 -31.65 18.74 -39.90
CA ARG A 221 -31.17 19.66 -40.95
C ARG A 221 -30.97 18.91 -42.26
#